data_AF-A0AAV4XVB2-F1
#
_entry.id   AF-A0AAV4XVB2-F1
#
_cell.length_a   1.000
_cell.length_b   1.000
_cell.length_c   1.000
_cell.angle_alpha   90.00
_cell.angle_beta   90.00
_cell.angle_gamma   90.00
#
_symmetry.space_group_name_H-M   'P 1'
#
loop_
_entity.id
_entity.type
_entity.pdbx_description
1 polymer ?
#
loop_
_entity_poly.entity_id
_entity_poly.type
_entity_poly.pdbx_seq_one_letter_code
_entity_poly.pdbx_strand_id
1 'polypeptide(L)'
;MLMNKVVLCVELENSSQATVQELMELILQDDQDLSLPASARDVFFSLWLVSPMLELQLTSYQRPYHTRQQWMTLLLKYTSASTKHLDKDEPELFLRRNVFYDKQDEMRICDMKILELLYEEAKFNVLKGRYPCDIQDCDVLAGIQARLELGPYNPQIHTAEFFRSKITDYLPDYACKNRWAFLNVSAKPGPEHRLLDRYRNIPTNTIRYKLLRKYLEFCWALPYYGSAFSMGKLKNLQKANMMDKLISKFVEELKQRPSWCEDQVDNFISIPHEDDDVHPITTKRLSSEAYLEEKLKRLSTYYF
;
A
#
# COMPACT_ATOMS: atom_id res chain seq x y z
N MET A 1 -4.75 -4.30 11.18
CA MET A 1 -4.06 -3.07 10.74
C MET A 1 -4.34 -2.82 9.27
N LEU A 2 -4.47 -1.57 8.86
CA LEU A 2 -4.56 -1.13 7.47
C LEU A 2 -3.18 -0.72 6.95
N MET A 3 -3.01 -0.59 5.63
CA MET A 3 -1.71 -0.22 5.03
C MET A 3 -1.26 1.20 5.36
N ASN A 4 -2.19 2.10 5.71
CA ASN A 4 -1.92 3.44 6.24
C ASN A 4 -1.59 3.45 7.75
N LYS A 5 -1.38 2.27 8.37
CA LYS A 5 -1.10 2.05 9.79
C LYS A 5 -2.26 2.35 10.75
N VAL A 6 -3.48 2.51 10.25
CA VAL A 6 -4.67 2.56 11.11
C VAL A 6 -4.92 1.19 11.73
N VAL A 7 -5.21 1.16 13.02
CA VAL A 7 -5.52 -0.06 13.78
C VAL A 7 -7.01 -0.11 14.03
N LEU A 8 -7.67 -1.12 13.47
CA LEU A 8 -9.07 -1.43 13.74
C LEU A 8 -9.15 -2.31 14.98
N CYS A 9 -10.00 -1.95 15.93
CA CYS A 9 -10.17 -2.67 17.18
C CYS A 9 -11.42 -3.51 17.14
N VAL A 10 -11.26 -4.82 17.22
CA VAL A 10 -12.39 -5.77 17.22
C VAL A 10 -12.49 -6.39 18.60
N GLU A 11 -13.64 -6.24 19.25
CA GLU A 11 -13.94 -6.88 20.54
C GLU A 11 -14.60 -8.24 20.32
N LEU A 12 -14.05 -9.29 20.94
CA LEU A 12 -14.47 -10.67 20.75
C LEU A 12 -14.44 -11.41 22.08
N GLU A 13 -15.51 -12.12 22.39
CA GLU A 13 -15.58 -12.95 23.60
C GLU A 13 -14.60 -14.14 23.53
N ASN A 14 -14.44 -14.77 22.36
CA ASN A 14 -13.59 -15.95 22.16
C ASN A 14 -12.57 -15.76 21.02
N SER A 15 -11.67 -14.80 21.20
CA SER A 15 -10.67 -14.41 20.19
C SER A 15 -9.79 -15.56 19.66
N SER A 16 -9.56 -16.61 20.45
CA SER A 16 -8.78 -17.78 20.02
C SER A 16 -9.51 -18.70 19.04
N GLN A 17 -10.85 -18.68 19.05
CA GLN A 17 -11.69 -19.53 18.20
C GLN A 17 -12.24 -18.80 16.98
N ALA A 18 -12.20 -17.46 16.99
CA ALA A 18 -12.68 -16.62 15.91
C ALA A 18 -12.01 -16.96 14.58
N THR A 19 -12.85 -17.15 13.57
CA THR A 19 -12.47 -17.36 12.18
C THR A 19 -12.25 -16.02 11.47
N VAL A 20 -11.57 -16.05 10.33
CA VAL A 20 -11.41 -14.86 9.46
C VAL A 20 -12.77 -14.31 9.04
N GLN A 21 -13.74 -15.16 8.73
CA GLN A 21 -15.08 -14.74 8.35
C GLN A 21 -15.76 -13.94 9.48
N GLU A 22 -15.80 -14.47 10.71
CA GLU A 22 -16.41 -13.78 11.86
C GLU A 22 -15.70 -12.43 12.15
N LEU A 23 -14.38 -12.40 12.03
CA LEU A 23 -13.61 -11.16 12.20
C LEU A 23 -13.93 -10.13 11.12
N MET A 24 -14.04 -10.58 9.87
CA MET A 24 -14.40 -9.71 8.74
C MET A 24 -15.81 -9.16 8.92
N GLU A 25 -16.77 -9.99 9.31
CA GLU A 25 -18.15 -9.56 9.59
C GLU A 25 -18.18 -8.44 10.64
N LEU A 26 -17.42 -8.58 11.74
CA LEU A 26 -17.33 -7.53 12.76
C LEU A 26 -16.67 -6.24 12.26
N ILE A 27 -15.54 -6.35 11.54
CA ILE A 27 -14.85 -5.20 10.94
C ILE A 27 -15.77 -4.42 9.98
N LEU A 28 -16.64 -5.14 9.28
CA LEU A 28 -17.52 -4.59 8.25
C LEU A 28 -18.88 -4.11 8.79
N GLN A 29 -19.29 -4.61 9.96
CA GLN A 29 -20.50 -4.17 10.66
C GLN A 29 -20.25 -2.93 11.51
N ASP A 30 -19.00 -2.68 11.93
CA ASP A 30 -18.67 -1.48 12.69
C ASP A 30 -18.66 -0.24 11.77
N ASP A 31 -19.80 0.46 11.77
CA ASP A 31 -20.03 1.66 10.96
C ASP A 31 -19.14 2.85 11.38
N GLN A 32 -18.51 2.80 12.56
CA GLN A 32 -17.75 3.92 13.10
C GLN A 32 -16.36 4.08 12.48
N ASP A 33 -15.69 2.98 12.11
CA ASP A 33 -14.26 3.03 11.72
C ASP A 33 -14.01 2.80 10.21
N LEU A 34 -14.80 1.95 9.53
CA LEU A 34 -14.52 1.58 8.14
C LEU A 34 -15.73 1.66 7.20
N SER A 35 -16.96 1.51 7.71
CA SER A 35 -18.26 1.62 6.99
C SER A 35 -18.16 1.36 5.47
N LEU A 36 -17.72 0.14 5.11
CA LEU A 36 -17.56 -0.28 3.73
C LEU A 36 -18.90 -0.69 3.10
N PRO A 37 -19.11 -0.43 1.80
CA PRO A 37 -20.33 -0.82 1.11
C PRO A 37 -20.49 -2.34 1.11
N ALA A 38 -21.74 -2.81 1.05
CA ALA A 38 -22.06 -4.24 1.01
C ALA A 38 -21.33 -5.01 -0.10
N SER A 39 -21.04 -4.36 -1.23
CA SER A 39 -20.27 -4.93 -2.34
C SER A 39 -18.82 -5.30 -1.97
N ALA A 40 -18.23 -4.68 -0.95
CA ALA A 40 -16.90 -5.01 -0.44
C ALA A 40 -16.91 -6.14 0.59
N ARG A 41 -18.08 -6.46 1.17
CA ARG A 41 -18.19 -7.24 2.41
C ARG A 41 -17.75 -8.71 2.26
N ASP A 42 -17.94 -9.31 1.09
CA ASP A 42 -17.83 -10.77 0.99
C ASP A 42 -16.65 -11.28 0.15
N VAL A 43 -15.90 -10.42 -0.54
CA VAL A 43 -14.91 -10.91 -1.52
C VAL A 43 -13.69 -10.02 -1.75
N PHE A 44 -13.78 -8.72 -1.48
CA PHE A 44 -12.78 -7.76 -1.96
C PHE A 44 -11.50 -7.75 -1.13
N PHE A 45 -11.66 -7.73 0.20
CA PHE A 45 -10.57 -7.76 1.15
C PHE A 45 -10.51 -9.10 1.88
N SER A 46 -9.32 -9.43 2.38
CA SER A 46 -9.09 -10.59 3.23
C SER A 46 -8.17 -10.21 4.37
N LEU A 47 -8.15 -11.04 5.41
CA LEU A 47 -7.15 -10.95 6.47
C LEU A 47 -5.85 -11.65 6.05
N TRP A 48 -4.73 -11.02 6.38
CA TRP A 48 -3.38 -11.49 6.10
C TRP A 48 -2.55 -11.48 7.38
N LEU A 49 -1.74 -12.52 7.59
CA LEU A 49 -0.63 -12.47 8.54
C LEU A 49 0.62 -12.00 7.80
N VAL A 50 1.21 -10.92 8.29
CA VAL A 50 2.34 -10.25 7.63
C VAL A 50 3.45 -10.04 8.64
N SER A 51 4.65 -10.48 8.30
CA SER A 51 5.89 -10.18 9.01
C SER A 51 6.96 -9.73 8.00
N PRO A 52 8.13 -9.23 8.47
CA PRO A 52 9.26 -8.97 7.59
C PRO A 52 9.71 -10.16 6.74
N MET A 53 9.46 -11.40 7.17
CA MET A 53 9.93 -12.61 6.48
C MET A 53 8.88 -13.31 5.64
N LEU A 54 7.59 -13.19 5.99
CA LEU A 54 6.52 -13.95 5.35
C LEU A 54 5.19 -13.20 5.37
N GLU A 55 4.46 -13.26 4.25
CA GLU A 55 3.11 -12.72 4.12
C GLU A 55 2.18 -13.85 3.68
N LEU A 56 1.09 -14.09 4.42
CA LEU A 56 0.12 -15.14 4.13
C LEU A 56 -1.30 -14.58 4.16
N GLN A 57 -2.00 -14.70 3.05
CA GLN A 57 -3.46 -14.53 3.04
C GLN A 57 -4.10 -15.71 3.77
N LEU A 58 -5.00 -15.42 4.70
CA LEU A 58 -5.78 -16.42 5.39
C LEU A 58 -7.05 -16.75 4.61
N THR A 59 -7.52 -18.00 4.70
CA THR A 59 -8.83 -18.40 4.18
C THR A 59 -9.93 -18.02 5.18
N SER A 60 -11.18 -17.91 4.71
CA SER A 60 -12.33 -17.49 5.54
C SER A 60 -12.53 -18.34 6.81
N TYR A 61 -12.23 -19.64 6.74
CA TYR A 61 -12.42 -20.59 7.85
C TYR A 61 -11.20 -20.72 8.77
N GLN A 62 -10.06 -20.13 8.42
CA GLN A 62 -8.88 -20.18 9.27
C GLN A 62 -9.07 -19.32 10.51
N ARG A 63 -8.40 -19.73 11.60
CA ARG A 63 -8.42 -19.00 12.88
C ARG A 63 -7.07 -18.29 13.05
N PRO A 64 -7.01 -16.95 12.93
CA PRO A 64 -5.74 -16.22 12.93
C PRO A 64 -4.89 -16.49 14.17
N TYR A 65 -5.52 -16.65 15.35
CA TYR A 65 -4.82 -16.98 16.59
C TYR A 65 -4.03 -18.28 16.47
N HIS A 66 -4.65 -19.36 15.99
CA HIS A 66 -3.99 -20.67 15.84
C HIS A 66 -2.93 -20.65 14.75
N THR A 67 -3.18 -19.95 13.64
CA THR A 67 -2.18 -19.78 12.57
C THR A 67 -0.95 -19.01 13.08
N ARG A 68 -1.14 -18.00 13.93
CA ARG A 68 -0.04 -17.28 14.60
C ARG A 68 0.74 -18.18 15.55
N GLN A 69 0.10 -19.05 16.34
CA GLN A 69 0.82 -20.00 17.20
C GLN A 69 1.74 -20.94 16.40
N GLN A 70 1.41 -21.19 15.14
CA GLN A 70 2.21 -22.02 14.23
C GLN A 70 3.22 -21.22 13.39
N TRP A 71 3.38 -19.92 13.66
CA TRP A 71 4.17 -19.03 12.81
C TRP A 71 5.60 -19.50 12.61
N MET A 72 6.27 -19.92 13.69
CA MET A 72 7.62 -20.51 13.61
C MET A 72 7.69 -21.71 12.65
N THR A 73 6.72 -22.61 12.71
CA THR A 73 6.65 -23.76 11.81
C THR A 73 6.43 -23.33 10.36
N LEU A 74 5.63 -22.29 10.12
CA LEU A 74 5.40 -21.71 8.80
C LEU A 74 6.67 -21.05 8.26
N LEU A 75 7.40 -20.29 9.08
CA LEU A 75 8.68 -19.69 8.71
C LEU A 75 9.72 -20.74 8.33
N LEU A 76 9.86 -21.80 9.13
CA LEU A 76 10.76 -22.92 8.84
C LEU A 76 10.40 -23.65 7.54
N LYS A 77 9.11 -23.70 7.19
CA LYS A 77 8.61 -24.37 5.99
C LYS A 77 8.75 -23.53 4.73
N TYR A 78 8.47 -22.22 4.80
CA TYR A 78 8.31 -21.37 3.63
C TYR A 78 9.43 -20.34 3.42
N THR A 79 10.38 -20.25 4.35
CA THR A 79 11.51 -19.32 4.22
C THR A 79 12.85 -20.04 4.23
N SER A 80 13.91 -19.33 3.82
CA SER A 80 15.31 -19.79 3.94
C SER A 80 16.09 -19.00 4.98
N ALA A 81 15.39 -18.38 5.94
CA ALA A 81 16.01 -17.58 6.99
C ALA A 81 16.80 -18.47 7.96
N SER A 82 17.95 -17.96 8.43
CA SER A 82 18.74 -18.68 9.43
C SER A 82 18.02 -18.64 10.78
N THR A 83 18.13 -19.73 11.54
CA THR A 83 17.42 -19.93 12.83
C THR A 83 17.61 -18.79 13.83
N LYS A 84 18.73 -18.04 13.75
CA LYS A 84 19.04 -16.91 14.63
C LYS A 84 18.07 -15.73 14.56
N HIS A 85 17.24 -15.63 13.53
CA HIS A 85 16.29 -14.52 13.37
C HIS A 85 14.82 -14.94 13.43
N LEU A 86 14.54 -16.25 13.45
CA LEU A 86 13.17 -16.76 13.39
C LEU A 86 12.39 -16.47 14.68
N ASP A 87 13.04 -16.58 15.85
CA ASP A 87 12.36 -16.43 17.16
C ASP A 87 11.87 -15.00 17.43
N LYS A 88 12.30 -14.02 16.62
CA LYS A 88 11.94 -12.61 16.76
C LYS A 88 10.95 -12.13 15.71
N ASP A 89 10.61 -12.99 14.75
CA ASP A 89 9.68 -12.65 13.68
C ASP A 89 8.26 -12.99 14.12
N GLU A 90 7.46 -11.96 14.38
CA GLU A 90 6.07 -12.07 14.81
C GLU A 90 5.17 -11.45 13.74
N PRO A 91 4.09 -12.15 13.34
CA PRO A 91 3.19 -11.63 12.33
C PRO A 91 2.14 -10.68 12.94
N GLU A 92 1.79 -9.66 12.18
CA GLU A 92 0.65 -8.79 12.45
C GLU A 92 -0.49 -9.11 11.49
N LEU A 93 -1.72 -8.89 11.96
CA LEU A 93 -2.93 -9.11 11.17
C LEU A 93 -3.28 -7.85 10.36
N PHE A 94 -3.34 -7.97 9.04
CA PHE A 94 -3.68 -6.88 8.12
C PHE A 94 -4.95 -7.16 7.35
N LEU A 95 -5.73 -6.10 7.08
CA LEU A 95 -6.76 -6.10 6.06
C LEU A 95 -6.13 -5.65 4.73
N ARG A 96 -6.15 -6.50 3.72
CA ARG A 96 -5.51 -6.25 2.41
C ARG A 96 -6.36 -6.80 1.27
N ARG A 97 -6.06 -6.36 0.06
CA ARG A 97 -6.68 -6.87 -1.17
C ARG A 97 -6.65 -8.40 -1.17
N ASN A 98 -7.79 -9.02 -1.46
CA ASN A 98 -7.86 -10.46 -1.69
C ASN A 98 -7.14 -10.79 -3.01
N VAL A 99 -6.09 -11.62 -2.96
CA VAL A 99 -5.29 -11.99 -4.13
C VAL A 99 -6.13 -12.66 -5.23
N PHE A 100 -7.22 -13.33 -4.85
CA PHE A 100 -8.13 -14.01 -5.76
C PHE A 100 -9.22 -13.11 -6.35
N TYR A 101 -9.34 -11.86 -5.89
CA TYR A 101 -10.33 -10.94 -6.45
C TYR A 101 -9.93 -10.55 -7.87
N ASP A 102 -10.89 -10.59 -8.79
CA ASP A 102 -10.64 -10.34 -10.20
C ASP A 102 -10.30 -8.87 -10.45
N LYS A 103 -9.24 -8.64 -11.25
CA LYS A 103 -8.77 -7.28 -11.53
C LYS A 103 -9.75 -6.50 -12.41
N GLN A 104 -10.43 -7.15 -13.36
CA GLN A 104 -11.40 -6.47 -14.23
C GLN A 104 -12.61 -6.01 -13.43
N ASP A 105 -13.05 -6.79 -12.47
CA ASP A 105 -14.12 -6.41 -11.54
C ASP A 105 -13.69 -5.25 -10.64
N GLU A 106 -12.44 -5.26 -10.15
CA GLU A 106 -11.87 -4.18 -9.34
C GLU A 106 -11.83 -2.85 -10.10
N MET A 107 -11.45 -2.87 -11.38
CA MET A 107 -11.35 -1.67 -12.20
C MET A 107 -12.69 -0.93 -12.38
N ARG A 108 -13.83 -1.60 -12.12
CA ARG A 108 -15.18 -1.01 -12.20
C ARG A 108 -15.64 -0.36 -10.88
N ILE A 109 -14.87 -0.48 -9.81
CA ILE A 109 -15.21 0.07 -8.51
C ILE A 109 -15.12 1.60 -8.55
N CYS A 110 -16.18 2.23 -8.07
CA CYS A 110 -16.31 3.68 -7.93
C CYS A 110 -16.45 4.14 -6.47
N ASP A 111 -16.57 3.21 -5.52
CA ASP A 111 -16.72 3.53 -4.10
C ASP A 111 -15.45 4.17 -3.53
N MET A 112 -15.59 5.36 -2.95
CA MET A 112 -14.46 6.15 -2.47
C MET A 112 -13.63 5.45 -1.40
N LYS A 113 -14.25 4.76 -0.44
CA LYS A 113 -13.52 4.11 0.65
C LYS A 113 -12.73 2.91 0.16
N ILE A 114 -13.30 2.12 -0.75
CA ILE A 114 -12.57 1.02 -1.38
C ILE A 114 -11.37 1.57 -2.17
N LEU A 115 -11.57 2.63 -2.95
CA LEU A 115 -10.48 3.25 -3.71
C LEU A 115 -9.37 3.80 -2.80
N GLU A 116 -9.72 4.36 -1.65
CA GLU A 116 -8.72 4.81 -0.66
C GLU A 116 -7.91 3.64 -0.08
N LEU A 117 -8.56 2.54 0.30
CA LEU A 117 -7.88 1.36 0.82
C LEU A 117 -6.95 0.72 -0.22
N LEU A 118 -7.42 0.61 -1.46
CA LEU A 118 -6.61 0.14 -2.59
C LEU A 118 -5.43 1.06 -2.85
N TYR A 119 -5.66 2.37 -2.85
CA TYR A 119 -4.63 3.36 -3.05
C TYR A 119 -3.55 3.27 -1.98
N GLU A 120 -3.91 3.11 -0.70
CA GLU A 120 -2.94 2.97 0.39
C GLU A 120 -2.09 1.70 0.23
N GLU A 121 -2.67 0.58 -0.19
CA GLU A 121 -1.91 -0.63 -0.49
C GLU A 121 -1.02 -0.48 -1.74
N ALA A 122 -1.53 0.14 -2.81
CA ALA A 122 -0.77 0.40 -4.02
C ALA A 122 0.41 1.34 -3.76
N LYS A 123 0.18 2.44 -3.02
CA LYS A 123 1.20 3.39 -2.57
C LYS A 123 2.29 2.70 -1.78
N PHE A 124 1.93 1.86 -0.81
CA PHE A 124 2.91 1.08 -0.05
C PHE A 124 3.78 0.22 -0.99
N ASN A 125 3.17 -0.49 -1.95
CA ASN A 125 3.91 -1.35 -2.87
C ASN A 125 4.83 -0.55 -3.82
N VAL A 126 4.40 0.64 -4.27
CA VAL A 126 5.26 1.57 -5.04
C VAL A 126 6.45 2.03 -4.21
N LEU A 127 6.21 2.57 -3.02
CA LEU A 127 7.27 3.11 -2.15
C LEU A 127 8.27 2.05 -1.70
N LYS A 128 7.81 0.82 -1.45
CA LYS A 128 8.68 -0.32 -1.13
C LYS A 128 9.41 -0.91 -2.35
N GLY A 129 9.17 -0.37 -3.55
CA GLY A 129 9.76 -0.87 -4.79
C GLY A 129 9.25 -2.27 -5.20
N ARG A 130 8.15 -2.74 -4.59
CA ARG A 130 7.46 -3.97 -5.01
C ARG A 130 6.77 -3.79 -6.36
N TYR A 131 6.42 -2.55 -6.67
CA TYR A 131 5.98 -2.11 -7.99
C TYR A 131 7.09 -1.28 -8.67
N PRO A 132 8.07 -1.92 -9.34
CA PRO A 132 9.14 -1.23 -10.05
C PRO A 132 8.61 -0.34 -11.19
N CYS A 133 8.82 0.96 -11.07
CA CYS A 133 8.37 1.96 -12.04
C CYS A 133 9.57 2.78 -12.53
N ASP A 134 9.41 3.41 -13.68
CA ASP A 134 10.42 4.32 -14.20
C ASP A 134 10.45 5.59 -13.33
N ILE A 135 11.57 6.32 -13.32
CA ILE A 135 11.72 7.52 -12.47
C ILE A 135 10.64 8.56 -12.81
N GLN A 136 10.30 8.72 -14.10
CA GLN A 136 9.29 9.68 -14.54
C GLN A 136 7.90 9.33 -14.00
N ASP A 137 7.54 8.05 -14.01
CA ASP A 137 6.28 7.56 -13.45
C ASP A 137 6.25 7.73 -11.94
N CYS A 138 7.37 7.42 -11.25
CA CYS A 138 7.51 7.66 -9.83
C CYS A 138 7.27 9.15 -9.48
N ASP A 139 7.82 10.08 -10.28
CA ASP A 139 7.63 11.51 -10.06
C ASP A 139 6.14 11.90 -10.23
N VAL A 140 5.43 11.34 -11.21
CA VAL A 140 3.98 11.59 -11.41
C VAL A 140 3.16 11.05 -10.23
N LEU A 141 3.41 9.80 -9.82
CA LEU A 141 2.75 9.19 -8.67
C LEU A 141 3.05 9.96 -7.38
N ALA A 142 4.26 10.50 -7.21
CA ALA A 142 4.63 11.33 -6.08
C ALA A 142 3.86 12.66 -6.05
N GLY A 143 3.65 13.29 -7.21
CA GLY A 143 2.81 14.49 -7.33
C GLY A 143 1.36 14.23 -6.93
N ILE A 144 0.78 13.11 -7.37
CA ILE A 144 -0.57 12.69 -6.98
C ILE A 144 -0.64 12.43 -5.47
N GLN A 145 0.33 11.71 -4.91
CA GLN A 145 0.43 11.46 -3.46
C GLN A 145 0.47 12.77 -2.66
N ALA A 146 1.32 13.71 -3.06
CA ALA A 146 1.42 15.02 -2.43
C ALA A 146 0.10 15.79 -2.50
N ARG A 147 -0.61 15.77 -3.64
CA ARG A 147 -1.92 16.42 -3.79
C ARG A 147 -3.00 15.78 -2.91
N LEU A 148 -2.96 14.45 -2.76
CA LEU A 148 -3.91 13.69 -1.93
C LEU A 148 -3.69 13.90 -0.43
N GLU A 149 -2.45 14.13 0.00
CA GLU A 149 -2.08 14.32 1.41
C GLU A 149 -2.12 15.79 1.84
N LEU A 150 -1.61 16.70 1.02
CA LEU A 150 -1.36 18.10 1.39
C LEU A 150 -2.43 19.07 0.88
N GLY A 151 -3.38 18.59 0.07
CA GLY A 151 -4.37 19.45 -0.58
C GLY A 151 -3.77 20.24 -1.76
N PRO A 152 -4.40 21.36 -2.17
CA PRO A 152 -3.90 22.16 -3.30
C PRO A 152 -2.52 22.76 -3.05
N TYR A 153 -1.76 22.96 -4.12
CA TYR A 153 -0.44 23.59 -4.05
C TYR A 153 -0.50 25.00 -3.47
N ASN A 154 0.35 25.29 -2.49
CA ASN A 154 0.55 26.60 -1.90
C ASN A 154 2.04 26.94 -1.97
N PRO A 155 2.46 27.91 -2.81
CA PRO A 155 3.88 28.24 -3.01
C PRO A 155 4.59 28.79 -1.77
N GLN A 156 3.84 29.26 -0.75
CA GLN A 156 4.42 29.75 0.50
C GLN A 156 4.81 28.62 1.46
N ILE A 157 4.23 27.43 1.28
CA ILE A 157 4.42 26.28 2.18
C ILE A 157 5.19 25.17 1.45
N HIS A 158 4.77 24.84 0.24
CA HIS A 158 5.24 23.68 -0.50
C HIS A 158 6.42 24.06 -1.40
N THR A 159 7.63 23.97 -0.86
CA THR A 159 8.88 24.27 -1.59
C THR A 159 9.73 23.02 -1.81
N ALA A 160 10.79 23.12 -2.61
CA ALA A 160 11.75 22.03 -2.74
C ALA A 160 12.40 21.67 -1.39
N GLU A 161 12.61 22.66 -0.52
CA GLU A 161 13.08 22.44 0.86
C GLU A 161 12.07 21.63 1.68
N PHE A 162 10.77 21.94 1.57
CA PHE A 162 9.72 21.21 2.27
C PHE A 162 9.74 19.71 1.94
N PHE A 163 10.01 19.34 0.69
CA PHE A 163 10.06 17.95 0.25
C PHE A 163 11.41 17.26 0.51
N ARG A 164 12.50 18.01 0.72
CA ARG A 164 13.84 17.43 0.89
C ARG A 164 13.90 16.44 2.05
N SER A 165 13.26 16.74 3.17
CA SER A 165 13.24 15.88 4.36
C SER A 165 12.19 14.76 4.31
N LYS A 166 11.31 14.76 3.31
CA LYS A 166 10.16 13.84 3.17
C LYS A 166 10.22 12.99 1.90
N ILE A 167 11.32 13.05 1.15
CA ILE A 167 11.35 12.52 -0.21
C ILE A 167 11.08 11.01 -0.26
N THR A 168 11.50 10.27 0.77
CA THR A 168 11.27 8.83 0.93
C THR A 168 9.82 8.47 1.26
N ASP A 169 9.00 9.44 1.65
CA ASP A 169 7.57 9.24 1.90
C ASP A 169 6.77 9.25 0.59
N TYR A 170 7.32 9.83 -0.49
CA TYR A 170 6.65 9.98 -1.78
C TYR A 170 7.31 9.19 -2.93
N LEU A 171 8.59 8.87 -2.81
CA LEU A 171 9.36 8.16 -3.84
C LEU A 171 10.01 6.89 -3.27
N PRO A 172 10.13 5.82 -4.09
CA PRO A 172 10.92 4.66 -3.71
C PRO A 172 12.42 4.99 -3.65
N ASP A 173 13.16 4.24 -2.83
CA ASP A 173 14.60 4.47 -2.56
C ASP A 173 15.47 4.65 -3.81
N TYR A 174 15.16 3.93 -4.89
CA TYR A 174 15.90 4.01 -6.15
C TYR A 174 15.64 5.30 -6.94
N ALA A 175 14.49 5.95 -6.74
CA ALA A 175 14.10 7.21 -7.40
C ALA A 175 14.52 8.45 -6.59
N CYS A 176 14.82 8.28 -5.30
CA CYS A 176 15.38 9.32 -4.43
C CYS A 176 16.83 9.68 -4.78
N LYS A 177 17.59 8.78 -5.43
CA LYS A 177 19.00 9.02 -5.73
C LYS A 177 19.15 9.90 -6.96
N ASN A 178 19.87 11.01 -6.83
CA ASN A 178 20.37 11.73 -7.99
C ASN A 178 21.53 10.94 -8.61
N ARG A 179 21.23 10.07 -9.58
CA ARG A 179 22.21 9.23 -10.29
C ARG A 179 23.27 10.03 -11.08
N TRP A 180 23.30 11.36 -10.99
CA TRP A 180 24.28 12.20 -11.66
C TRP A 180 25.06 13.10 -10.69
N ALA A 181 24.78 13.02 -9.38
CA ALA A 181 25.52 13.75 -8.36
C ALA A 181 27.02 13.37 -8.33
N PHE A 182 27.36 12.14 -8.69
CA PHE A 182 28.76 11.68 -8.76
C PHE A 182 29.53 12.17 -9.99
N LEU A 183 28.87 12.76 -10.98
CA LEU A 183 29.52 13.29 -12.20
C LEU A 183 29.72 14.82 -12.15
N ASN A 184 29.37 15.50 -11.05
CA ASN A 184 29.36 16.96 -10.95
C ASN A 184 28.59 17.67 -12.10
N VAL A 185 27.73 16.94 -12.82
CA VAL A 185 26.85 17.50 -13.85
C VAL A 185 25.55 17.89 -13.18
N SER A 186 25.51 19.11 -12.62
CA SER A 186 24.36 19.73 -11.96
C SER A 186 23.20 20.11 -12.92
N ALA A 187 23.00 19.37 -14.00
CA ALA A 187 22.07 19.77 -15.07
C ALA A 187 20.63 19.27 -14.87
N LYS A 188 20.38 18.25 -14.04
CA LYS A 188 19.04 17.69 -13.83
C LYS A 188 18.48 18.02 -12.45
N PRO A 189 17.19 18.40 -12.35
CA PRO A 189 16.56 18.72 -11.08
C PRO A 189 16.60 17.53 -10.11
N GLY A 190 16.87 17.85 -8.84
CA GLY A 190 16.82 16.89 -7.74
C GLY A 190 15.43 16.28 -7.56
N PRO A 191 15.31 15.13 -6.87
CA PRO A 191 14.02 14.45 -6.67
C PRO A 191 12.95 15.35 -6.04
N GLU A 192 13.33 16.22 -5.10
CA GLU A 192 12.44 17.18 -4.47
C GLU A 192 11.88 18.21 -5.46
N HIS A 193 12.67 18.62 -6.45
CA HIS A 193 12.24 19.53 -7.51
C HIS A 193 11.32 18.81 -8.50
N ARG A 194 11.64 17.56 -8.89
CA ARG A 194 10.80 16.78 -9.81
C ARG A 194 9.42 16.48 -9.20
N LEU A 195 9.37 16.12 -7.93
CA LEU A 195 8.11 15.94 -7.19
C LEU A 195 7.33 17.26 -7.16
N LEU A 196 7.97 18.36 -6.73
CA LEU A 196 7.33 19.67 -6.65
C LEU A 196 6.75 20.11 -7.99
N ASP A 197 7.49 19.90 -9.09
CA ASP A 197 7.05 20.22 -10.44
C ASP A 197 5.78 19.45 -10.82
N ARG A 198 5.67 18.17 -10.45
CA ARG A 198 4.45 17.36 -10.69
C ARG A 198 3.31 17.80 -9.79
N TYR A 199 3.57 18.06 -8.51
CA TYR A 199 2.55 18.47 -7.56
C TYR A 199 1.91 19.82 -7.92
N ARG A 200 2.73 20.84 -8.23
CA ARG A 200 2.22 22.20 -8.54
C ARG A 200 1.40 22.28 -9.83
N ASN A 201 1.63 21.35 -10.76
CA ASN A 201 0.96 21.32 -12.06
C ASN A 201 -0.43 20.65 -11.99
N ILE A 202 -0.79 20.02 -10.87
CA ILE A 202 -2.13 19.43 -10.71
C ILE A 202 -3.15 20.55 -10.50
N PRO A 203 -4.20 20.66 -11.34
CA PRO A 203 -5.22 21.69 -11.22
C PRO A 203 -5.89 21.70 -9.84
N THR A 204 -6.14 22.90 -9.31
CA THR A 204 -6.72 23.10 -7.96
C THR A 204 -8.10 22.47 -7.81
N ASN A 205 -8.91 22.49 -8.88
CA ASN A 205 -10.24 21.89 -8.95
C ASN A 205 -10.24 20.36 -9.15
N THR A 206 -9.08 19.71 -9.21
CA THR A 206 -9.01 18.24 -9.34
C THR A 206 -9.53 17.60 -8.06
N ILE A 207 -10.63 16.85 -8.16
CA ILE A 207 -11.26 16.16 -7.04
C ILE A 207 -10.48 14.91 -6.63
N ARG A 208 -10.62 14.51 -5.35
CA ARG A 208 -9.92 13.38 -4.75
C ARG A 208 -10.17 12.06 -5.49
N TYR A 209 -11.42 11.80 -5.88
CA TYR A 209 -11.80 10.64 -6.69
C TYR A 209 -10.93 10.49 -7.94
N LYS A 210 -10.79 11.56 -8.75
CA LYS A 210 -9.99 11.55 -9.97
C LYS A 210 -8.52 11.22 -9.69
N LEU A 211 -7.96 11.74 -8.59
CA LEU A 211 -6.58 11.47 -8.19
C LEU A 211 -6.35 10.01 -7.77
N LEU A 212 -7.25 9.47 -6.94
CA LEU A 212 -7.21 8.06 -6.52
C LEU A 212 -7.33 7.13 -7.72
N ARG A 213 -8.33 7.35 -8.58
CA ARG A 213 -8.54 6.60 -9.82
C ARG A 213 -7.33 6.65 -10.72
N LYS A 214 -6.80 7.85 -10.96
CA LYS A 214 -5.60 8.07 -11.78
C LYS A 214 -4.41 7.25 -11.24
N TYR A 215 -4.14 7.31 -9.94
CA TYR A 215 -3.08 6.50 -9.31
C TYR A 215 -3.30 4.99 -9.50
N LEU A 216 -4.53 4.53 -9.24
CA LEU A 216 -4.87 3.11 -9.34
C LEU A 216 -4.86 2.59 -10.77
N GLU A 217 -5.29 3.37 -11.76
CA GLU A 217 -5.25 3.01 -13.17
C GLU A 217 -3.82 2.80 -13.66
N PHE A 218 -2.89 3.64 -13.21
CA PHE A 218 -1.47 3.39 -13.44
C PHE A 218 -1.06 2.05 -12.83
N CYS A 219 -1.41 1.81 -11.56
CA CYS A 219 -1.07 0.56 -10.87
C CYS A 219 -1.72 -0.68 -11.51
N TRP A 220 -2.98 -0.63 -11.95
CA TRP A 220 -3.70 -1.74 -12.59
C TRP A 220 -3.08 -2.19 -13.91
N ALA A 221 -2.41 -1.27 -14.62
CA ALA A 221 -1.66 -1.56 -15.83
C ALA A 221 -0.37 -2.33 -15.53
N LEU A 222 0.11 -2.32 -14.28
CA LEU A 222 1.31 -3.06 -13.88
C LEU A 222 0.98 -4.56 -13.77
N PRO A 223 1.79 -5.44 -14.36
CA PRO A 223 1.48 -6.87 -14.41
C PRO A 223 1.78 -7.59 -13.08
N TYR A 224 2.46 -6.93 -12.15
CA TYR A 224 2.69 -7.42 -10.78
C TYR A 224 1.68 -6.81 -9.76
N TYR A 225 0.71 -6.03 -10.22
CA TYR A 225 -0.32 -5.46 -9.36
C TYR A 225 -1.16 -6.57 -8.71
N GLY A 226 -1.45 -6.41 -7.42
CA GLY A 226 -2.23 -7.38 -6.64
C GLY A 226 -1.51 -8.70 -6.34
N SER A 227 -0.23 -8.84 -6.70
CA SER A 227 0.55 -10.06 -6.43
C SER A 227 0.84 -10.27 -4.93
N ALA A 228 0.83 -11.54 -4.51
CA ALA A 228 1.47 -11.97 -3.28
C ALA A 228 2.99 -12.13 -3.52
N PHE A 229 3.81 -11.60 -2.61
CA PHE A 229 5.27 -11.66 -2.74
C PHE A 229 5.85 -12.71 -1.78
N SER A 230 6.83 -13.47 -2.25
CA SER A 230 7.56 -14.44 -1.43
C SER A 230 9.05 -14.35 -1.72
N MET A 231 9.88 -14.50 -0.68
CA MET A 231 11.33 -14.41 -0.82
C MET A 231 11.94 -15.78 -1.10
N GLY A 232 12.74 -15.88 -2.16
CA GLY A 232 13.42 -17.11 -2.55
C GLY A 232 14.89 -16.88 -2.89
N LYS A 233 15.73 -17.90 -2.68
CA LYS A 233 17.12 -17.92 -3.18
C LYS A 233 17.19 -18.81 -4.43
N LEU A 234 17.66 -18.26 -5.54
CA LEU A 234 17.97 -19.07 -6.71
C LEU A 234 19.30 -19.79 -6.49
N LYS A 235 19.26 -21.12 -6.43
CA LYS A 235 20.46 -21.97 -6.32
C LYS A 235 21.03 -22.41 -7.67
N ASN A 236 20.30 -22.19 -8.77
CA ASN A 236 20.67 -22.71 -10.09
C ASN A 236 20.91 -21.56 -11.07
N LEU A 237 22.13 -21.47 -11.61
CA LEU A 237 22.53 -20.46 -12.60
C LEU A 237 21.67 -20.48 -13.88
N GLN A 238 21.18 -21.65 -14.33
CA GLN A 238 20.29 -21.71 -15.49
C GLN A 238 18.93 -21.06 -15.19
N LYS A 239 18.40 -21.28 -13.97
CA LYS A 239 17.18 -20.60 -13.52
C LYS A 239 17.41 -19.09 -13.32
N ALA A 240 18.60 -18.69 -12.87
CA ALA A 240 19.00 -17.29 -12.77
C ALA A 240 19.05 -16.63 -14.15
N ASN A 241 19.72 -17.26 -15.12
CA ASN A 241 19.78 -16.77 -16.50
C ASN A 241 18.39 -16.70 -17.17
N MET A 242 17.49 -17.65 -16.88
CA MET A 242 16.09 -17.56 -17.33
C MET A 242 15.34 -16.41 -16.66
N MET A 243 15.55 -16.20 -15.36
CA MET A 243 14.93 -15.11 -14.62
C MET A 243 15.46 -13.75 -15.09
N ASP A 244 16.75 -13.61 -15.38
CA ASP A 244 17.35 -12.41 -15.96
C ASP A 244 16.78 -12.12 -17.35
N LYS A 245 16.55 -13.15 -18.18
CA LYS A 245 15.86 -13.00 -19.46
C LYS A 245 14.41 -12.55 -19.28
N LEU A 246 13.70 -13.08 -18.28
CA LEU A 246 12.34 -12.66 -17.96
C LEU A 246 12.31 -11.21 -17.46
N ILE A 247 13.20 -10.84 -16.55
CA ILE A 247 13.36 -9.47 -16.04
C ILE A 247 13.70 -8.52 -17.20
N SER A 248 14.61 -8.92 -18.10
CA SER A 248 15.00 -8.09 -19.25
C SER A 248 13.83 -7.86 -20.20
N LYS A 249 13.10 -8.93 -20.55
CA LYS A 249 11.89 -8.84 -21.37
C LYS A 249 10.84 -7.95 -20.72
N PHE A 250 10.67 -8.10 -19.42
CA PHE A 250 9.74 -7.29 -18.65
C PHE A 250 10.13 -5.81 -18.63
N VAL A 251 11.42 -5.51 -18.45
CA VAL A 251 11.97 -4.15 -18.54
C VAL A 251 11.79 -3.58 -19.96
N GLU A 252 11.95 -4.39 -21.01
CA GLU A 252 11.66 -3.97 -22.38
C GLU A 252 10.18 -3.68 -22.60
N GLU A 253 9.28 -4.52 -22.09
CA GLU A 253 7.84 -4.29 -22.11
C GLU A 253 7.46 -3.02 -21.34
N LEU A 254 8.08 -2.75 -20.19
CA LEU A 254 7.89 -1.51 -19.44
C LEU A 254 8.34 -0.29 -20.26
N LYS A 255 9.50 -0.36 -20.92
CA LYS A 255 10.02 0.74 -21.77
C LYS A 255 9.15 1.03 -23.00
N GLN A 256 8.42 0.04 -23.49
CA GLN A 256 7.51 0.20 -24.62
C GLN A 256 6.16 0.79 -24.21
N ARG A 257 5.85 0.85 -22.92
CA ARG A 257 4.65 1.53 -22.46
C ARG A 257 4.79 3.01 -22.76
N PRO A 258 3.77 3.65 -23.37
CA PRO A 258 3.77 5.10 -23.49
C PRO A 258 3.98 5.68 -22.10
N SER A 259 4.91 6.63 -21.98
CA SER A 259 5.06 7.35 -20.72
C SER A 259 3.70 7.93 -20.37
N TRP A 260 3.34 7.80 -19.11
CA TRP A 260 2.01 8.19 -18.66
C TRP A 260 1.94 9.72 -18.56
N CYS A 261 1.91 10.37 -19.73
CA CYS A 261 1.66 11.78 -19.89
C CYS A 261 0.16 12.02 -19.84
N GLU A 262 -0.21 13.01 -19.04
CA GLU A 262 -1.54 13.59 -18.90
C GLU A 262 -2.23 13.71 -20.26
N ASP A 263 -3.44 13.14 -20.39
CA ASP A 263 -4.53 13.61 -21.29
C ASP A 263 -5.72 12.62 -21.40
N GLN A 264 -5.71 11.46 -20.72
CA GLN A 264 -6.80 10.47 -20.84
C GLN A 264 -7.83 10.45 -19.69
N VAL A 265 -7.77 11.39 -18.75
CA VAL A 265 -8.50 11.30 -17.46
C VAL A 265 -9.94 11.83 -17.54
N ASP A 266 -10.34 12.50 -18.63
CA ASP A 266 -11.63 13.21 -18.69
C ASP A 266 -12.78 12.43 -19.35
N ASN A 267 -12.54 11.23 -19.89
CA ASN A 267 -13.54 10.53 -20.69
C ASN A 267 -14.36 9.45 -19.98
N PHE A 268 -14.12 9.17 -18.69
CA PHE A 268 -14.88 8.13 -17.99
C PHE A 268 -15.51 8.66 -16.69
N ILE A 269 -16.84 8.78 -16.79
CA ILE A 269 -17.83 8.82 -15.71
C ILE A 269 -18.06 10.21 -15.09
N SER A 270 -19.17 10.83 -15.51
CA SER A 270 -19.84 11.90 -14.78
C SER A 270 -20.52 11.30 -13.54
N ILE A 271 -19.81 11.23 -12.41
CA ILE A 271 -20.42 10.91 -11.12
C ILE A 271 -21.10 12.19 -10.60
N PRO A 272 -22.36 12.14 -10.12
CA PRO A 272 -23.01 13.31 -9.55
C PRO A 272 -22.21 13.86 -8.38
N HIS A 273 -22.11 15.19 -8.31
CA HIS A 273 -21.58 15.92 -7.15
C HIS A 273 -22.51 15.69 -5.96
N GLU A 274 -22.18 14.73 -5.10
CA GLU A 274 -22.53 14.83 -3.69
C GLU A 274 -21.33 15.48 -2.98
N ASP A 275 -21.61 16.45 -2.13
CA ASP A 275 -20.62 17.20 -1.36
C ASP A 275 -19.76 16.23 -0.54
N ASP A 276 -18.56 15.94 -1.03
CA ASP A 276 -17.55 15.13 -0.35
C ASP A 276 -16.94 15.91 0.83
N ASP A 277 -17.74 16.12 1.89
CA ASP A 277 -17.24 16.29 3.27
C ASP A 277 -16.85 14.90 3.85
N VAL A 278 -16.23 14.05 3.01
CA VAL A 278 -15.68 12.77 3.45
C VAL A 278 -14.33 13.07 4.09
N HIS A 279 -14.33 13.16 5.42
CA HIS A 279 -13.11 13.17 6.19
C HIS A 279 -12.27 11.94 5.81
N PRO A 280 -10.97 12.10 5.50
CA PRO A 280 -10.10 10.95 5.24
C PRO A 280 -10.19 10.00 6.42
N ILE A 281 -10.07 8.67 6.20
CA ILE A 281 -9.95 7.67 7.28
C ILE A 281 -8.92 8.20 8.28
N THR A 282 -9.39 8.77 9.39
CA THR A 282 -8.58 9.75 10.11
C THR A 282 -7.36 9.06 10.68
N THR A 283 -6.19 9.56 10.32
CA THR A 283 -4.95 9.25 11.04
C THR A 283 -5.01 9.92 12.41
N LYS A 284 -5.72 9.33 13.37
CA LYS A 284 -5.23 9.45 14.75
C LYS A 284 -3.92 8.66 14.77
N ARG A 285 -2.82 9.39 14.55
CA ARG A 285 -1.45 8.93 14.79
C ARG A 285 -1.29 8.77 16.31
N LEU A 286 -2.06 7.87 16.90
CA LEU A 286 -1.59 7.21 18.10
C LEU A 286 -0.34 6.49 17.64
N SER A 287 0.84 6.90 18.15
CA SER A 287 2.00 6.04 17.99
C SER A 287 1.56 4.66 18.47
N SER A 288 1.81 3.64 17.66
CA SER A 288 1.46 2.27 17.98
C SER A 288 1.90 1.94 19.41
N GLU A 289 3.04 2.50 19.83
CA GLU A 289 3.55 2.49 21.20
C GLU A 289 2.64 3.15 22.23
N ALA A 290 2.13 4.38 22.04
CA ALA A 290 1.29 5.04 23.05
C ALA A 290 -0.07 4.35 23.23
N TYR A 291 -0.68 3.86 22.14
CA TYR A 291 -1.92 3.10 22.21
C TYR A 291 -1.72 1.70 22.81
N LEU A 292 -0.63 1.01 22.43
CA LEU A 292 -0.27 -0.28 23.03
C LEU A 292 0.11 -0.12 24.50
N GLU A 293 0.82 0.94 24.90
CA GLU A 293 1.14 1.24 26.29
C GLU A 293 -0.11 1.57 27.11
N GLU A 294 -1.05 2.35 26.57
CA GLU A 294 -2.30 2.68 27.24
C GLU A 294 -3.18 1.42 27.43
N LYS A 295 -3.23 0.53 26.44
CA LYS A 295 -3.98 -0.73 26.51
C LYS A 295 -3.26 -1.79 27.36
N LEU A 296 -1.93 -1.85 27.34
CA LEU A 296 -1.12 -2.69 28.23
C LEU A 296 -1.21 -2.23 29.69
N LYS A 297 -1.28 -0.91 29.96
CA LYS A 297 -1.59 -0.37 31.29
C LYS A 297 -2.98 -0.75 31.78
N ARG A 298 -3.97 -0.77 30.88
CA ARG A 298 -5.33 -1.24 31.19
C ARG A 298 -5.40 -2.76 31.37
N LEU A 299 -4.59 -3.54 30.66
CA LEU A 299 -4.52 -5.00 30.86
C LEU A 299 -3.72 -5.38 32.11
N SER A 300 -2.69 -4.61 32.49
CA SER A 300 -1.93 -4.82 33.73
C SER A 300 -2.70 -4.45 34.99
N THR A 301 -3.82 -3.72 34.87
CA THR A 301 -4.73 -3.41 36.00
C THR A 301 -5.81 -4.47 36.22
N TYR A 302 -5.92 -5.48 35.33
CA TYR A 302 -6.83 -6.63 35.52
C TYR A 302 -6.09 -7.97 35.77
N TYR A 303 -4.77 -7.92 35.96
CA TYR A 303 -3.95 -9.10 36.31
C TYR A 303 -2.92 -8.79 37.42
N PHE A 304 -3.34 -8.03 38.43
CA PHE A 304 -2.84 -8.12 39.81
C PHE A 304 -4.02 -8.01 40.77
#